data_AF-A0A9E4BXH0-F1
#
_entry.id   AF-A0A9E4BXH0-F1
#
_cell.length_a   1.000
_cell.length_b   1.000
_cell.length_c   1.000
_cell.angle_alpha   90.00
_cell.angle_beta   90.00
_cell.angle_gamma   90.00
#
_symmetry.space_group_name_H-M   'P 1'
#
loop_
_entity.id
_entity.type
_entity.pdbx_description
1 polymer ?
#
loop_
_entity_poly.entity_id
_entity_poly.type
_entity_poly.pdbx_seq_one_letter_code
_entity_poly.pdbx_strand_id
1 'polypeptide(L)'
;MESERAVAHRFEDMLAQLEGHGLKRNGHDALLARAADAETYYGENDLAIDVLRNKYLAPGETGPLHIWDRIARAMASVEENPQLWYDRFFSLLMDFKFIPGGRVMHGAGRDEARRKPTLSNCYVIPIEEDSLEGIYRCLSESAMVYRTGGGVGTDLSILRPQGAPVNATVDASPGCTAFMNLLSESTNAVSQAGRRGALMLTLRVDHPDIEDFITIKNDVNRTKVQYANISVLITHEFMQAVLADSD
;
A
#
# COMPACT_ATOMS: atom_id res chain seq x y z
N MET A 1 -3.51 -39.66 4.56
CA MET A 1 -3.49 -40.32 5.89
C MET A 1 -2.52 -39.71 6.88
N GLU A 2 -1.20 -39.64 6.65
CA GLU A 2 -0.28 -38.94 7.59
C GLU A 2 -0.45 -37.41 7.59
N SER A 3 -0.67 -36.79 6.43
CA SER A 3 -0.92 -35.35 6.32
C SER A 3 -2.23 -34.93 6.99
N GLU A 4 -3.32 -35.66 6.75
CA GLU A 4 -4.64 -35.39 7.35
C GLU A 4 -4.63 -35.51 8.88
N ARG A 5 -3.93 -36.51 9.44
CA ARG A 5 -3.75 -36.63 10.90
C ARG A 5 -2.94 -35.47 11.48
N ALA A 6 -1.91 -35.01 10.78
CA ALA A 6 -1.10 -33.87 11.20
C ALA A 6 -1.84 -32.53 11.08
N VAL A 7 -2.78 -32.40 10.15
CA VAL A 7 -3.66 -31.22 10.02
C VAL A 7 -4.74 -31.24 11.10
N ALA A 8 -5.36 -32.38 11.39
CA ALA A 8 -6.38 -32.52 12.43
C ALA A 8 -5.84 -32.15 13.82
N HIS A 9 -4.64 -32.61 14.18
CA HIS A 9 -4.02 -32.27 15.46
C HIS A 9 -3.72 -30.76 15.56
N ARG A 10 -3.15 -30.16 14.51
CA ARG A 10 -2.89 -28.71 14.45
C ARG A 10 -4.16 -27.87 14.50
N PHE A 11 -5.25 -28.38 13.92
CA PHE A 11 -6.55 -27.73 13.95
C PHE A 11 -7.15 -27.71 15.36
N GLU A 12 -7.16 -28.84 16.07
CA GLU A 12 -7.68 -28.89 17.45
C GLU A 12 -6.83 -28.05 18.40
N ASP A 13 -5.50 -28.06 18.25
CA ASP A 13 -4.61 -27.19 19.01
C ASP A 13 -4.91 -25.71 18.74
N MET A 14 -5.12 -25.35 17.47
CA MET A 14 -5.51 -23.98 17.08
C MET A 14 -6.86 -23.62 17.71
N LEU A 15 -7.89 -24.45 17.57
CA LEU A 15 -9.21 -24.19 18.15
C LEU A 15 -9.14 -24.01 19.67
N ALA A 16 -8.37 -24.83 20.37
CA ALA A 16 -8.17 -24.69 21.81
C ALA A 16 -7.50 -23.35 22.18
N GLN A 17 -6.56 -22.88 21.35
CA GLN A 17 -6.00 -21.53 21.50
C GLN A 17 -7.09 -20.47 21.26
N LEU A 18 -7.85 -20.55 20.17
CA LEU A 18 -8.92 -19.58 19.89
C LEU A 18 -9.96 -19.51 21.02
N GLU A 19 -10.30 -20.65 21.63
CA GLU A 19 -11.21 -20.73 22.80
C GLU A 19 -10.63 -20.06 24.03
N GLY A 20 -9.32 -20.23 24.30
CA GLY A 20 -8.60 -19.49 25.33
C GLY A 20 -8.60 -17.98 25.08
N HIS A 21 -8.83 -17.58 23.83
CA HIS A 21 -9.03 -16.21 23.40
C HIS A 21 -10.51 -15.91 23.11
N GLY A 22 -11.44 -16.51 23.85
CA GLY A 22 -12.86 -16.12 23.89
C GLY A 22 -13.72 -16.53 22.69
N LEU A 23 -13.13 -17.16 21.67
CA LEU A 23 -13.91 -17.69 20.55
C LEU A 23 -14.82 -18.82 21.04
N LYS A 24 -16.14 -18.64 20.93
CA LYS A 24 -17.11 -19.71 21.18
C LYS A 24 -17.42 -20.44 19.88
N ARG A 25 -17.37 -21.79 19.91
CA ARG A 25 -17.80 -22.67 18.83
C ARG A 25 -19.32 -22.55 18.62
N ASN A 26 -19.73 -21.51 17.89
CA ASN A 26 -21.13 -21.14 17.68
C ASN A 26 -21.64 -21.59 16.30
N GLY A 27 -21.39 -22.85 15.92
CA GLY A 27 -21.87 -23.42 14.64
C GLY A 27 -21.03 -23.05 13.40
N HIS A 28 -19.86 -22.44 13.59
CA HIS A 28 -18.91 -22.15 12.50
C HIS A 28 -17.86 -23.25 12.30
N ASP A 29 -17.97 -24.38 13.02
CA ASP A 29 -16.96 -25.43 13.08
C ASP A 29 -16.55 -25.97 11.70
N ALA A 30 -17.53 -26.19 10.82
CA ALA A 30 -17.28 -26.66 9.46
C ALA A 30 -16.51 -25.64 8.60
N LEU A 31 -16.79 -24.34 8.78
CA LEU A 31 -16.06 -23.27 8.10
C LEU A 31 -14.63 -23.17 8.63
N LEU A 32 -14.45 -23.19 9.96
CA LEU A 32 -13.13 -23.13 10.59
C LEU A 32 -12.28 -24.34 10.16
N ALA A 33 -12.88 -25.54 10.12
CA ALA A 33 -12.20 -26.74 9.64
C ALA A 33 -11.75 -26.61 8.18
N ARG A 34 -12.62 -26.08 7.30
CA ARG A 34 -12.24 -25.81 5.90
C ARG A 34 -11.15 -24.75 5.79
N ALA A 35 -11.24 -23.69 6.58
CA ALA A 35 -10.30 -22.56 6.57
C ALA A 35 -8.93 -22.88 7.18
N ALA A 36 -8.77 -24.02 7.84
CA ALA A 36 -7.49 -24.46 8.40
C ALA A 36 -6.41 -24.64 7.32
N ASP A 37 -6.81 -24.97 6.09
CA ASP A 37 -5.91 -25.19 4.97
C ASP A 37 -6.43 -24.50 3.69
N ALA A 38 -5.53 -23.90 2.91
CA ALA A 38 -5.88 -23.16 1.71
C ALA A 38 -6.53 -24.05 0.62
N GLU A 39 -6.07 -25.29 0.44
CA GLU A 39 -6.61 -26.21 -0.57
C GLU A 39 -8.02 -26.65 -0.18
N THR A 40 -8.24 -26.92 1.11
CA THR A 40 -9.57 -27.31 1.61
C THR A 40 -10.57 -26.14 1.54
N TYR A 41 -10.10 -24.91 1.78
CA TYR A 41 -10.95 -23.73 1.74
C TYR A 41 -11.37 -23.36 0.31
N TYR A 42 -10.41 -23.27 -0.62
CA TYR A 42 -10.61 -22.79 -1.98
C TYR A 42 -10.89 -23.88 -3.03
N GLY A 43 -10.66 -25.16 -2.71
CA GLY A 43 -10.90 -26.27 -3.62
C GLY A 43 -10.04 -26.17 -4.88
N GLU A 44 -10.69 -26.14 -6.04
CA GLU A 44 -10.04 -26.13 -7.37
C GLU A 44 -9.53 -24.73 -7.80
N ASN A 45 -9.62 -23.71 -6.93
CA ASN A 45 -9.16 -22.36 -7.26
C ASN A 45 -7.65 -22.19 -6.99
N ASP A 46 -6.84 -22.76 -7.88
CA ASP A 46 -5.37 -22.74 -7.80
C ASP A 46 -4.81 -21.32 -7.69
N LEU A 47 -5.40 -20.35 -8.40
CA LEU A 47 -4.97 -18.95 -8.35
C LEU A 47 -5.14 -18.34 -6.94
N ALA A 48 -6.29 -18.59 -6.29
CA ALA A 48 -6.52 -18.08 -4.94
C ALA A 48 -5.58 -18.74 -3.92
N ILE A 49 -5.35 -20.04 -4.07
CA ILE A 49 -4.41 -20.81 -3.24
C ILE A 49 -3.00 -20.25 -3.39
N ASP A 50 -2.54 -20.05 -4.62
CA ASP A 50 -1.22 -19.51 -4.92
C ASP A 50 -1.05 -18.08 -4.40
N VAL A 51 -2.06 -17.22 -4.59
CA VAL A 51 -2.00 -15.84 -4.07
C VAL A 51 -1.93 -15.85 -2.55
N LEU A 52 -2.76 -16.63 -1.86
CA LEU A 52 -2.76 -16.72 -0.40
C LEU A 52 -1.38 -17.17 0.12
N ARG A 53 -0.86 -18.27 -0.43
CA ARG A 53 0.43 -18.87 -0.06
C ARG A 53 1.60 -17.94 -0.32
N ASN A 54 1.66 -17.33 -1.50
CA ASN A 54 2.83 -16.56 -1.91
C ASN A 54 2.82 -15.12 -1.38
N LYS A 55 1.66 -14.57 -1.01
CA LYS A 55 1.54 -13.16 -0.63
C LYS A 55 1.19 -12.92 0.84
N TYR A 56 0.39 -13.79 1.47
CA TYR A 56 -0.27 -13.44 2.73
C TYR A 56 -0.01 -14.38 3.90
N LEU A 57 0.22 -15.68 3.64
CA LEU A 57 0.58 -16.62 4.70
C LEU A 57 1.98 -16.31 5.26
N ALA A 58 2.08 -16.21 6.57
CA ALA A 58 3.34 -16.15 7.30
C ALA A 58 3.95 -17.57 7.42
N PRO A 59 5.26 -17.68 7.73
CA PRO A 59 5.89 -18.99 7.96
C PRO A 59 5.12 -19.81 9.00
N GLY A 60 4.71 -21.02 8.64
CA GLY A 60 3.92 -21.91 9.49
C GLY A 60 2.40 -21.81 9.32
N GLU A 61 1.89 -20.79 8.63
CA GLU A 61 0.47 -20.66 8.32
C GLU A 61 0.10 -21.46 7.07
N THR A 62 -1.05 -22.15 7.10
CA THR A 62 -1.49 -23.06 6.02
C THR A 62 -2.77 -22.64 5.32
N GLY A 63 -3.60 -21.80 5.96
CA GLY A 63 -4.91 -21.43 5.43
C GLY A 63 -5.49 -20.15 6.04
N PRO A 64 -6.63 -19.68 5.53
CA PRO A 64 -7.25 -18.41 5.96
C PRO A 64 -7.46 -18.27 7.46
N LEU A 65 -7.78 -19.37 8.17
CA LEU A 65 -7.99 -19.37 9.62
C LEU A 65 -6.81 -18.74 10.38
N HIS A 66 -5.59 -19.08 9.98
CA HIS A 66 -4.36 -18.57 10.60
C HIS A 66 -4.21 -17.07 10.38
N ILE A 67 -4.52 -16.60 9.17
CA ILE A 67 -4.46 -15.17 8.83
C ILE A 67 -5.50 -14.39 9.64
N TRP A 68 -6.74 -14.88 9.71
CA TRP A 68 -7.81 -14.23 10.46
C TRP A 68 -7.45 -14.12 11.94
N ASP A 69 -6.93 -15.20 12.53
CA ASP A 69 -6.46 -15.22 13.91
C ASP A 69 -5.32 -14.23 14.14
N ARG A 70 -4.24 -14.31 13.36
CA ARG A 70 -3.07 -13.43 13.48
C ARG A 70 -3.45 -11.95 13.39
N ILE A 71 -4.27 -11.58 12.40
CA ILE A 71 -4.70 -10.19 12.22
C ILE A 71 -5.59 -9.76 13.40
N ALA A 72 -6.56 -10.58 13.80
CA ALA A 72 -7.46 -10.25 14.91
C ALA A 72 -6.68 -10.02 16.21
N ARG A 73 -5.71 -10.89 16.53
CA ARG A 73 -4.82 -10.73 17.71
C ARG A 73 -4.03 -9.44 17.64
N ALA A 74 -3.40 -9.19 16.50
CA ALA A 74 -2.54 -8.04 16.31
C ALA A 74 -3.30 -6.71 16.41
N MET A 75 -4.52 -6.65 15.88
CA MET A 75 -5.34 -5.45 15.97
C MET A 75 -5.97 -5.28 17.35
N ALA A 76 -6.32 -6.38 18.02
CA ALA A 76 -6.90 -6.32 19.36
C ALA A 76 -5.87 -5.99 20.46
N SER A 77 -4.58 -6.24 20.25
CA SER A 77 -3.54 -6.07 21.28
C SER A 77 -3.32 -4.61 21.71
N VAL A 78 -3.73 -3.66 20.88
CA VAL A 78 -3.62 -2.21 21.16
C VAL A 78 -4.90 -1.62 21.76
N GLU A 79 -5.95 -2.43 21.92
CA GLU A 79 -7.24 -2.02 22.44
C GLU A 79 -7.31 -2.13 23.96
N GLU A 80 -8.16 -1.33 24.62
CA GLU A 80 -8.36 -1.37 26.07
C GLU A 80 -8.87 -2.72 26.58
N ASN A 81 -9.73 -3.38 25.78
CA ASN A 81 -10.22 -4.72 26.05
C ASN A 81 -9.86 -5.66 24.88
N PRO A 82 -8.64 -6.23 24.87
CA PRO A 82 -8.17 -7.07 23.78
C PRO A 82 -9.07 -8.27 23.52
N GLN A 83 -9.65 -8.85 24.58
CA GLN A 83 -10.49 -10.03 24.44
C GLN A 83 -11.79 -9.73 23.68
N LEU A 84 -12.48 -8.65 24.07
CA LEU A 84 -13.70 -8.20 23.39
C LEU A 84 -13.44 -7.89 21.91
N TRP A 85 -12.33 -7.22 21.62
CA TRP A 85 -12.01 -6.77 20.27
C TRP A 85 -11.49 -7.89 19.37
N TYR A 86 -10.75 -8.86 19.94
CA TYR A 86 -10.37 -10.07 19.22
C TYR A 86 -11.59 -10.79 18.65
N ASP A 87 -12.62 -11.04 19.48
CA ASP A 87 -13.83 -11.73 19.05
C ASP A 87 -14.53 -11.00 17.89
N ARG A 88 -14.58 -9.66 17.97
CA ARG A 88 -15.17 -8.80 16.94
C ARG A 88 -14.37 -8.80 15.65
N PHE A 89 -13.05 -8.59 15.72
CA PHE A 89 -12.19 -8.58 14.54
C PHE A 89 -12.14 -9.95 13.87
N PHE A 90 -12.01 -11.03 14.63
CA PHE A 90 -12.03 -12.38 14.10
C PHE A 90 -13.36 -12.68 13.39
N SER A 91 -14.50 -12.32 14.00
CA SER A 91 -15.82 -12.48 13.38
C SER A 91 -15.98 -11.71 12.07
N LEU A 92 -15.39 -10.51 11.98
CA LEU A 92 -15.39 -9.68 10.77
C LEU A 92 -14.47 -10.23 9.67
N LEU A 93 -13.33 -10.83 10.04
CA LEU A 93 -12.37 -11.40 9.08
C LEU A 93 -12.81 -12.77 8.56
N MET A 94 -13.60 -13.49 9.35
CA MET A 94 -14.09 -14.82 9.04
C MET A 94 -14.82 -14.85 7.68
N ASP A 95 -14.43 -15.82 6.85
CA ASP A 95 -14.94 -15.99 5.49
C ASP A 95 -14.73 -14.77 4.59
N PHE A 96 -13.75 -13.91 4.91
CA PHE A 96 -13.47 -12.69 4.19
C PHE A 96 -14.67 -11.72 4.09
N LYS A 97 -15.59 -11.73 5.07
CA LYS A 97 -16.66 -10.71 5.19
C LYS A 97 -16.10 -9.30 5.16
N PHE A 98 -14.89 -9.13 5.70
CA PHE A 98 -14.04 -7.97 5.53
C PHE A 98 -12.64 -8.41 5.10
N ILE A 99 -12.06 -7.70 4.11
CA ILE A 99 -10.70 -7.93 3.62
C ILE A 99 -9.86 -6.69 3.90
N PRO A 100 -8.92 -6.73 4.85
CA PRO A 100 -8.00 -5.63 5.08
C PRO A 100 -7.11 -5.36 3.86
N GLY A 101 -6.50 -4.17 3.80
CA GLY A 101 -5.50 -3.88 2.79
C GLY A 101 -4.36 -4.91 2.79
N GLY A 102 -3.78 -5.20 1.63
CA GLY A 102 -2.77 -6.26 1.48
C GLY A 102 -1.58 -6.15 2.42
N ARG A 103 -1.16 -4.93 2.80
CA ARG A 103 -0.14 -4.67 3.83
C ARG A 103 -0.53 -5.18 5.21
N VAL A 104 -1.78 -4.96 5.61
CA VAL A 104 -2.32 -5.45 6.88
C VAL A 104 -2.38 -6.97 6.85
N MET A 105 -2.90 -7.57 5.77
CA MET A 105 -2.95 -9.03 5.62
C MET A 105 -1.55 -9.67 5.70
N HIS A 106 -0.58 -9.07 5.01
CA HIS A 106 0.79 -9.56 4.98
C HIS A 106 1.55 -9.33 6.29
N GLY A 107 1.31 -8.20 6.97
CA GLY A 107 2.21 -7.66 8.00
C GLY A 107 1.72 -7.70 9.43
N ALA A 108 0.40 -7.66 9.68
CA ALA A 108 -0.14 -7.60 11.03
C ALA A 108 0.29 -8.84 11.84
N GLY A 109 0.74 -8.65 13.08
CA GLY A 109 1.16 -9.73 13.97
C GLY A 109 2.48 -10.39 13.60
N ARG A 110 3.34 -9.73 12.80
CA ARG A 110 4.64 -10.24 12.37
C ARG A 110 5.80 -9.36 12.86
N ASP A 111 5.77 -8.98 14.13
CA ASP A 111 6.77 -8.09 14.74
C ASP A 111 8.18 -8.68 14.78
N GLU A 112 8.30 -10.01 14.70
CA GLU A 112 9.58 -10.73 14.65
C GLU A 112 10.11 -10.92 13.22
N ALA A 113 9.36 -10.50 12.20
CA ALA A 113 9.80 -10.64 10.82
C ALA A 113 11.10 -9.86 10.56
N ARG A 114 12.07 -10.52 9.93
CA ARG A 114 13.38 -9.95 9.57
C ARG A 114 13.29 -8.62 8.81
N ARG A 115 12.21 -8.43 8.04
CA ARG A 115 11.83 -7.16 7.42
C ARG A 115 10.45 -6.79 7.95
N LYS A 116 10.38 -5.75 8.78
CA LYS A 116 9.10 -5.22 9.29
C LYS A 116 8.38 -4.45 8.18
N PRO A 117 7.27 -4.97 7.62
CA PRO A 117 6.48 -4.20 6.69
C PRO A 117 5.72 -3.11 7.45
N THR A 118 5.53 -1.95 6.84
CA THR A 118 4.47 -1.04 7.30
C THR A 118 3.09 -1.68 7.06
N LEU A 119 2.12 -1.37 7.93
CA LEU A 119 0.72 -1.77 7.74
C LEU A 119 -0.04 -0.80 6.82
N SER A 120 0.46 0.42 6.64
CA SER A 120 -0.14 1.41 5.73
C SER A 120 0.35 1.22 4.30
N ASN A 121 -0.56 1.31 3.33
CA ASN A 121 -0.24 1.10 1.91
C ASN A 121 0.33 2.36 1.24
N CYS A 122 -0.32 3.51 1.46
CA CYS A 122 -0.11 4.73 0.69
C CYS A 122 0.15 5.91 1.63
N TYR A 123 1.03 6.79 1.19
CA TYR A 123 1.47 7.97 1.93
C TYR A 123 1.40 9.19 1.02
N VAL A 124 1.10 10.34 1.60
CA VAL A 124 1.30 11.63 0.94
C VAL A 124 2.53 12.25 1.57
N ILE A 125 3.57 12.48 0.75
CA ILE A 125 4.80 13.15 1.16
C ILE A 125 4.84 14.46 0.38
N PRO A 126 4.46 15.58 1.01
CA PRO A 126 4.40 16.87 0.32
C PRO A 126 5.80 17.47 0.16
N ILE A 127 5.93 18.31 -0.85
CA ILE A 127 6.98 19.33 -0.86
C ILE A 127 6.43 20.49 -0.01
N GLU A 128 7.02 20.72 1.16
CA GLU A 128 6.53 21.73 2.11
C GLU A 128 6.90 23.16 1.69
N GLU A 129 7.97 23.30 0.90
CA GLU A 129 8.55 24.59 0.52
C GLU A 129 9.02 24.56 -0.93
N ASP A 130 8.79 25.67 -1.65
CA ASP A 130 9.32 25.90 -3.00
C ASP A 130 10.82 26.24 -2.96
N SER A 131 11.62 25.23 -2.62
CA SER A 131 13.07 25.28 -2.48
C SER A 131 13.70 23.95 -2.87
N LEU A 132 15.01 23.95 -3.16
CA LEU A 132 15.73 22.70 -3.39
C LEU A 132 15.73 21.85 -2.12
N GLU A 133 15.89 22.47 -0.96
CA GLU A 133 15.81 21.81 0.34
C GLU A 133 14.47 21.09 0.52
N GLY A 134 13.35 21.73 0.18
CA GLY A 134 12.02 21.13 0.22
C GLY A 134 11.87 19.93 -0.71
N ILE A 135 12.35 20.06 -1.96
CA ILE A 135 12.33 18.97 -2.95
C ILE A 135 13.16 17.77 -2.46
N TYR A 136 14.39 18.01 -2.00
CA TYR A 136 15.29 16.93 -1.56
C TYR A 136 14.84 16.31 -0.23
N ARG A 137 14.19 17.07 0.65
CA ARG A 137 13.55 16.52 1.85
C ARG A 137 12.42 15.56 1.49
N CYS A 138 11.51 15.97 0.60
CA CYS A 138 10.45 15.11 0.09
C CYS A 138 11.02 13.82 -0.52
N LEU A 139 12.10 13.92 -1.32
CA LEU A 139 12.77 12.76 -1.90
C LEU A 139 13.36 11.81 -0.84
N SER A 140 14.03 12.36 0.17
CA SER A 140 14.61 11.59 1.28
C SER A 140 13.54 10.83 2.09
N GLU A 141 12.44 11.51 2.44
CA GLU A 141 11.33 10.92 3.19
C GLU A 141 10.60 9.86 2.35
N SER A 142 10.39 10.12 1.05
CA SER A 142 9.82 9.16 0.11
C SER A 142 10.65 7.88 0.02
N ALA A 143 11.98 7.99 -0.02
CA ALA A 143 12.89 6.85 -0.02
C ALA A 143 12.71 5.96 1.24
N MET A 144 12.46 6.56 2.41
CA MET A 144 12.20 5.78 3.63
C MET A 144 10.86 5.03 3.57
N VAL A 145 9.85 5.63 2.94
CA VAL A 145 8.57 4.96 2.68
C VAL A 145 8.76 3.78 1.70
N TYR A 146 9.48 3.97 0.60
CA TYR A 146 9.76 2.90 -0.37
C TYR A 146 10.54 1.74 0.25
N ARG A 147 11.48 2.03 1.15
CA ARG A 147 12.22 1.01 1.90
C ARG A 147 11.31 0.12 2.74
N THR A 148 10.19 0.63 3.25
CA THR A 148 9.18 -0.20 3.95
C THR A 148 8.11 -0.73 2.99
N GLY A 149 8.14 -0.25 1.74
CA GLY A 149 7.37 -0.68 0.58
C GLY A 149 6.01 0.02 0.41
N GLY A 150 5.80 1.12 1.13
CA GLY A 150 4.66 2.01 0.88
C GLY A 150 4.75 2.68 -0.49
N GLY A 151 3.60 3.09 -1.03
CA GLY A 151 3.53 4.00 -2.17
C GLY A 151 3.45 5.46 -1.71
N VAL A 152 3.92 6.38 -2.54
CA VAL A 152 3.96 7.82 -2.24
C VAL A 152 3.18 8.60 -3.29
N GLY A 153 2.40 9.58 -2.83
CA GLY A 153 1.88 10.67 -3.64
C GLY A 153 2.53 11.99 -3.26
N THR A 154 2.92 12.79 -4.25
CA THR A 154 3.52 14.11 -4.06
C THR A 154 2.92 15.11 -5.02
N ASP A 155 2.48 16.26 -4.49
CA ASP A 155 1.97 17.38 -5.27
C ASP A 155 3.11 18.35 -5.61
N LEU A 156 3.23 18.68 -6.90
CA LEU A 156 4.25 19.58 -7.44
C LEU A 156 3.75 21.03 -7.55
N SER A 157 2.47 21.28 -7.27
CA SER A 157 1.82 22.58 -7.52
C SER A 157 2.39 23.76 -6.72
N ILE A 158 3.15 23.49 -5.64
CA ILE A 158 3.86 24.52 -4.88
C ILE A 158 5.11 25.04 -5.60
N LEU A 159 5.69 24.23 -6.50
CA LEU A 159 6.93 24.56 -7.17
C LEU A 159 6.70 25.67 -8.19
N ARG A 160 7.58 26.66 -8.21
CA ARG A 160 7.47 27.75 -9.19
C ARG A 160 7.59 27.24 -10.63
N PRO A 161 6.89 27.87 -11.59
CA PRO A 161 6.88 27.46 -12.98
C PRO A 161 8.23 27.72 -13.67
N GLN A 162 8.38 27.15 -14.86
CA GLN A 162 9.52 27.42 -15.72
C GLN A 162 9.64 28.91 -16.04
N GLY A 163 10.85 29.45 -15.99
CA GLY A 163 11.10 30.88 -16.27
C GLY A 163 10.89 31.80 -15.06
N ALA A 164 10.34 31.31 -13.94
CA ALA A 164 10.19 32.11 -12.73
C ALA A 164 11.55 32.52 -12.14
N PRO A 165 11.67 33.73 -11.56
CA PRO A 165 12.93 34.21 -11.00
C PRO A 165 13.38 33.33 -9.82
N VAL A 166 14.70 33.14 -9.72
CA VAL A 166 15.32 32.37 -8.63
C VAL A 166 16.47 33.16 -8.02
N ASN A 167 16.69 32.98 -6.72
CA ASN A 167 17.84 33.54 -6.03
C ASN A 167 18.98 32.53 -6.06
N ALA A 168 19.57 32.32 -7.24
CA ALA A 168 20.61 31.33 -7.50
C ALA A 168 21.64 31.86 -8.50
N THR A 169 22.63 31.03 -8.84
CA THR A 169 23.61 31.34 -9.90
C THR A 169 23.03 31.32 -11.32
N VAL A 170 21.80 30.85 -11.48
CA VAL A 170 21.04 30.83 -12.72
C VAL A 170 19.91 31.86 -12.65
N ASP A 171 19.51 32.39 -13.80
CA ASP A 171 18.55 33.51 -13.85
C ASP A 171 17.08 33.08 -13.69
N ALA A 172 16.77 31.81 -13.95
CA ALA A 172 15.39 31.32 -13.99
C ALA A 172 15.24 29.86 -13.55
N SER A 173 14.05 29.55 -13.03
CA SER A 173 13.63 28.21 -12.66
C SER A 173 13.50 27.29 -13.88
N PRO A 174 13.91 26.02 -13.77
CA PRO A 174 13.64 25.02 -14.80
C PRO A 174 12.19 24.48 -14.77
N GLY A 175 11.36 24.93 -13.83
CA GLY A 175 9.97 24.50 -13.66
C GLY A 175 9.81 23.22 -12.85
N CYS A 176 8.56 22.88 -12.52
CA CYS A 176 8.25 21.74 -11.67
C CYS A 176 8.54 20.40 -12.38
N THR A 177 8.40 20.37 -13.70
CA THR A 177 8.57 19.18 -14.55
C THR A 177 10.01 18.69 -14.59
N ALA A 178 10.99 19.58 -14.39
CA ALA A 178 12.40 19.25 -14.34
C ALA A 178 12.76 18.24 -13.23
N PHE A 179 12.01 18.26 -12.11
CA PHE A 179 12.25 17.38 -10.97
C PHE A 179 11.50 16.04 -11.07
N MET A 180 10.61 15.86 -12.04
CA MET A 180 9.82 14.63 -12.17
C MET A 180 10.70 13.40 -12.48
N ASN A 181 11.72 13.56 -13.32
CA ASN A 181 12.68 12.49 -13.59
C ASN A 181 13.51 12.13 -12.36
N LEU A 182 13.93 13.13 -11.57
CA LEU A 182 14.64 12.91 -10.32
C LEU A 182 13.81 12.07 -9.34
N LEU A 183 12.53 12.44 -9.14
CA LEU A 183 11.61 11.71 -8.27
C LEU A 183 11.30 10.29 -8.79
N SER A 184 11.11 10.16 -10.10
CA SER A 184 10.92 8.87 -10.78
C SER A 184 12.13 7.95 -10.59
N GLU A 185 13.34 8.40 -10.91
CA GLU A 185 14.54 7.55 -10.79
C GLU A 185 14.89 7.24 -9.33
N SER A 186 14.63 8.16 -8.40
CA SER A 186 14.75 7.86 -6.97
C SER A 186 13.83 6.70 -6.55
N THR A 187 12.59 6.69 -7.05
CA THR A 187 11.65 5.58 -6.81
C THR A 187 12.19 4.26 -7.34
N ASN A 188 12.80 4.26 -8.53
CA ASN A 188 13.45 3.08 -9.11
C ASN A 188 14.64 2.59 -8.27
N ALA A 189 15.52 3.51 -7.87
CA ALA A 189 16.73 3.18 -7.12
C ALA A 189 16.46 2.52 -5.76
N VAL A 190 15.36 2.91 -5.10
CA VAL A 190 14.96 2.37 -3.78
C VAL A 190 14.01 1.17 -3.91
N SER A 191 13.54 0.87 -5.12
CA SER A 191 12.68 -0.30 -5.37
C SER A 191 13.36 -1.59 -4.93
N GLN A 192 12.63 -2.45 -4.23
CA GLN A 192 13.17 -3.71 -3.71
C GLN A 192 13.19 -4.78 -4.80
N ALA A 193 14.14 -5.71 -4.73
CA ALA A 193 14.25 -6.85 -5.65
C ALA A 193 12.88 -7.54 -5.90
N GLY A 194 12.30 -7.30 -7.08
CA GLY A 194 11.01 -7.85 -7.51
C GLY A 194 9.76 -6.99 -7.23
N ARG A 195 9.87 -5.84 -6.53
CA ARG A 195 8.76 -4.91 -6.27
C ARG A 195 9.13 -3.49 -6.69
N ARG A 196 8.43 -2.99 -7.71
CA ARG A 196 8.50 -1.60 -8.16
C ARG A 196 7.97 -0.67 -7.05
N GLY A 197 8.70 0.40 -6.77
CA GLY A 197 8.21 1.54 -5.99
C GLY A 197 7.01 2.16 -6.71
N ALA A 198 6.07 2.68 -5.92
CA ALA A 198 4.86 3.31 -6.45
C ALA A 198 4.91 4.80 -6.10
N LEU A 199 5.02 5.64 -7.12
CA LEU A 199 4.99 7.09 -7.00
C LEU A 199 3.84 7.64 -7.85
N MET A 200 3.07 8.57 -7.30
CA MET A 200 2.13 9.41 -8.02
C MET A 200 2.54 10.86 -7.88
N LEU A 201 2.82 11.51 -9.00
CA LEU A 201 3.06 12.95 -9.06
C LEU A 201 1.76 13.64 -9.47
N THR A 202 1.41 14.70 -8.77
CA THR A 202 0.23 15.50 -9.11
C THR A 202 0.61 16.94 -9.44
N LEU A 203 -0.22 17.56 -10.28
CA LEU A 203 -0.12 18.98 -10.58
C LEU A 203 -1.54 19.53 -10.78
N ARG A 204 -1.83 20.70 -10.22
CA ARG A 204 -3.09 21.40 -10.46
C ARG A 204 -3.20 21.85 -11.90
N VAL A 205 -4.43 21.81 -12.43
CA VAL A 205 -4.73 22.16 -13.82
C VAL A 205 -4.42 23.63 -14.15
N ASP A 206 -4.42 24.51 -13.16
CA ASP A 206 -4.14 25.95 -13.30
C ASP A 206 -2.65 26.29 -13.15
N HIS A 207 -1.78 25.29 -12.97
CA HIS A 207 -0.34 25.52 -12.89
C HIS A 207 0.25 25.86 -14.27
N PRO A 208 1.13 26.87 -14.43
CA PRO A 208 1.63 27.27 -15.74
C PRO A 208 2.38 26.16 -16.50
N ASP A 209 3.05 25.24 -15.79
CA ASP A 209 3.75 24.08 -16.39
C ASP A 209 2.81 22.90 -16.73
N ILE A 210 1.47 23.06 -16.70
CA ILE A 210 0.52 21.96 -16.87
C ILE A 210 0.65 21.24 -18.23
N GLU A 211 0.89 21.98 -19.31
CA GLU A 211 1.03 21.40 -20.65
C GLU A 211 2.28 20.51 -20.74
N ASP A 212 3.40 20.95 -20.17
CA ASP A 212 4.62 20.15 -20.08
C ASP A 212 4.40 18.92 -19.19
N PHE A 213 3.67 19.07 -18.08
CA PHE A 213 3.37 17.99 -17.16
C PHE A 213 2.56 16.86 -17.83
N ILE A 214 1.49 17.18 -18.56
CA ILE A 214 0.65 16.17 -19.22
C ILE A 214 1.34 15.53 -20.42
N THR A 215 2.28 16.21 -21.07
CA THR A 215 3.00 15.71 -22.24
C THR A 215 4.35 15.05 -21.92
N ILE A 216 4.85 15.14 -20.68
CA ILE A 216 6.21 14.67 -20.31
C ILE A 216 6.46 13.19 -20.65
N LYS A 217 5.40 12.38 -20.67
CA LYS A 217 5.45 10.94 -20.98
C LYS A 217 5.23 10.59 -22.45
N ASN A 218 4.93 11.57 -23.30
CA ASN A 218 4.74 11.37 -24.74
C ASN A 218 6.06 11.21 -25.50
N ASP A 219 7.17 11.00 -24.79
CA ASP A 219 8.45 10.65 -25.40
C ASP A 219 8.35 9.32 -26.16
N VAL A 220 8.73 9.33 -27.44
CA VAL A 220 8.71 8.17 -28.35
C VAL A 220 9.50 7.00 -27.76
N ASN A 221 10.61 7.31 -27.08
CA ASN A 221 11.49 6.31 -26.48
C ASN A 221 11.09 5.92 -25.04
N ARG A 222 10.01 6.52 -24.50
CA ARG A 222 9.50 6.32 -23.14
C ARG A 222 10.58 6.42 -22.06
N THR A 223 11.50 7.36 -22.22
CA THR A 223 12.68 7.51 -21.34
C THR A 223 12.39 8.33 -20.09
N LYS A 224 11.38 9.20 -20.13
CA LYS A 224 11.04 10.13 -19.04
C LYS A 224 9.98 9.55 -18.09
N VAL A 225 10.14 9.83 -16.80
CA VAL A 225 9.18 9.58 -15.72
C VAL A 225 8.65 8.14 -15.75
N GLN A 226 9.54 7.17 -15.95
CA GLN A 226 9.15 5.78 -16.14
C GLN A 226 8.56 5.17 -14.86
N TYR A 227 8.98 5.61 -13.68
CA TYR A 227 8.69 4.95 -12.40
C TYR A 227 7.73 5.76 -11.52
N ALA A 228 7.01 6.71 -12.10
CA ALA A 228 5.93 7.43 -11.46
C ALA A 228 4.68 7.44 -12.34
N ASN A 229 3.50 7.49 -11.74
CA ASN A 229 2.26 7.89 -12.40
C ASN A 229 2.11 9.41 -12.30
N ILE A 230 1.37 10.01 -13.23
CA ILE A 230 1.06 11.44 -13.22
C ILE A 230 -0.47 11.60 -13.18
N SER A 231 -0.96 12.54 -12.37
CA SER A 231 -2.39 12.83 -12.24
C SER A 231 -2.61 14.33 -12.17
N VAL A 232 -3.61 14.84 -12.89
CA VAL A 232 -3.98 16.27 -12.83
C VAL A 232 -4.99 16.48 -11.70
N LEU A 233 -4.77 17.49 -10.87
CA LEU A 233 -5.75 17.96 -9.88
C LEU A 233 -6.67 18.98 -10.56
N ILE A 234 -7.82 18.49 -10.99
CA ILE A 234 -8.83 19.29 -11.70
C ILE A 234 -9.62 20.14 -10.71
N THR A 235 -9.76 21.44 -11.00
CA THR A 235 -10.56 22.38 -10.22
C THR A 235 -12.00 22.44 -10.72
N HIS A 236 -12.90 22.95 -9.87
CA HIS A 236 -14.29 23.15 -10.29
C HIS A 236 -14.39 24.24 -11.36
N GLU A 237 -13.61 25.31 -11.19
CA GLU A 237 -13.52 26.46 -12.10
C GLU A 237 -13.13 26.01 -13.51
N PHE A 238 -12.11 25.16 -13.63
CA PHE A 238 -11.70 24.59 -14.91
C PHE A 238 -12.84 23.77 -15.55
N MET A 239 -13.53 22.93 -14.78
CA MET A 239 -14.64 22.14 -15.32
C MET A 239 -15.80 23.03 -15.80
N GLN A 240 -16.09 24.12 -15.10
CA GLN A 240 -17.11 25.08 -15.53
C GLN A 240 -16.68 25.83 -16.80
N ALA A 241 -15.42 26.25 -16.88
CA ALA A 241 -14.87 26.91 -18.06
C ALA A 241 -14.98 26.01 -19.31
N VAL A 242 -14.63 24.72 -19.17
CA VAL A 242 -14.79 23.73 -20.25
C VAL A 242 -16.25 23.54 -20.67
N LEU A 243 -17.20 23.51 -19.72
CA LEU A 243 -18.63 23.36 -20.02
C LEU A 243 -19.22 24.60 -20.71
N ALA A 244 -18.71 25.78 -20.37
CA ALA A 244 -19.17 27.06 -20.89
C ALA A 244 -18.42 27.51 -22.16
N ASP A 245 -17.38 26.79 -22.57
CA ASP A 245 -16.42 27.21 -23.62
C ASP A 245 -15.83 28.60 -23.30
N SER A 246 -15.38 28.78 -22.06
CA SER A 246 -14.79 30.03 -21.55
C SER A 246 -13.33 29.85 -21.11
N ASP A 247 -12.63 30.98 -20.99
CA ASP A 247 -11.30 31.06 -20.35
C ASP A 247 -11.38 30.93 -18.82
#